data_AF-A0AA40CCK7-F1
#
_entry.id   AF-A0AA40CCK7-F1
#
_cell.length_a   1.000
_cell.length_b   1.000
_cell.length_c   1.000
_cell.angle_alpha   90.00
_cell.angle_beta   90.00
_cell.angle_gamma   90.00
#
_symmetry.space_group_name_H-M   'P 1'
#
loop_
_entity.id
_entity.type
_entity.pdbx_description
1 polymer ?
#
loop_
_entity_poly.entity_id
_entity_poly.type
_entity_poly.pdbx_seq_one_letter_code
_entity_poly.pdbx_strand_id
1 'polypeptide(L)'
;MGSLTSMFSAILRMVTDVVLFWHNKFREWYRRRSPVELWLDTLRSTTEFDEWEEAALHLDTLLGLDLWRNNPTSRHYDYRLINERLASIEVARETGDMNALVNLLRCGLVRNLGNITAPKLYNRSFAGTKFLIEEYITQVAEAIEDIGSLPASAAEAAAIASSVPNQTLQSLEDGYLRGWRSGEMIPPVMSTQNKLDFIHDTRQAFGRSSLVLQGGAIFGLCHLGVVKALFLRGLLPRIITGTATGALIAALVAIHTEEELPRVLKGDGIDLSAFSGKVKEPVNATKGASRAFWRGWAALMRRVRRFRREGYFLDVKVLEECVRANVGDLTFEEAYQLSKRVLNITVATAGQGGIPTLLNYLTAPNVLVWTAAVASNSSASSSTFYGPRKTRILCKDPQGNIVPWKPANTADFKHWTHASYSESDSPLCRIAELFNVNHFIVSQARPYLIPFLQSDMHGPSLVETRNKTTSVTAFLVRMMGLEIRHRLHQLDTLQLLPAGIRRFLVDEGVPGASMTLVPEVTASDFVRLMEVPTKETLEYWILKGERSVWPAVAALKIRCAVETELDRAYQQARRLKAGGLRRKASTMASTPGAGDLQVARVEWRDRARDRDRAHSTGARCLPTAY
;
A
#
# COMPACT_ATOMS: atom_id res chain seq x y z
N MET A 1 -66.40 56.42 16.00
CA MET A 1 -64.93 56.29 15.86
C MET A 1 -64.35 54.95 16.33
N GLY A 2 -64.99 54.19 17.24
CA GLY A 2 -64.45 52.92 17.74
C GLY A 2 -64.43 51.71 16.78
N SER A 3 -65.31 51.68 15.76
CA SER A 3 -65.39 50.57 14.80
C SER A 3 -64.26 50.60 13.75
N LEU A 4 -63.81 51.80 13.35
CA LEU A 4 -62.70 51.95 12.40
C LEU A 4 -61.36 51.60 13.03
N THR A 5 -61.16 51.92 14.31
CA THR A 5 -59.94 51.57 15.05
C THR A 5 -59.86 50.08 15.34
N SER A 6 -60.98 49.41 15.63
CA SER A 6 -60.99 47.95 15.81
C SER A 6 -60.70 47.24 14.49
N MET A 7 -61.32 47.67 13.38
CA MET A 7 -60.99 47.15 12.05
C MET A 7 -59.51 47.34 11.69
N PHE A 8 -58.95 48.52 11.95
CA PHE A 8 -57.55 48.79 11.63
C PHE A 8 -56.59 47.92 12.47
N SER A 9 -56.90 47.72 13.76
CA SER A 9 -56.14 46.80 14.62
C SER A 9 -56.24 45.34 14.20
N ALA A 10 -57.40 44.90 13.71
CA ALA A 10 -57.61 43.55 13.20
C ALA A 10 -56.83 43.32 11.89
N ILE A 11 -56.86 44.30 10.98
CA ILE A 11 -56.08 44.28 9.74
C ILE A 11 -54.59 44.28 10.07
N LEU A 12 -54.13 45.12 10.99
CA LEU A 12 -52.73 45.18 11.41
C LEU A 12 -52.27 43.84 12.01
N ARG A 13 -53.09 43.21 12.87
CA ARG A 13 -52.82 41.87 13.42
C ARG A 13 -52.69 40.82 12.34
N MET A 14 -53.62 40.79 11.38
CA MET A 14 -53.57 39.87 10.24
C MET A 14 -52.28 40.07 9.41
N VAL A 15 -51.90 41.32 9.14
CA VAL A 15 -50.66 41.63 8.41
C VAL A 15 -49.43 41.17 9.19
N THR A 16 -49.36 41.42 10.50
CA THR A 16 -48.24 40.93 11.33
C THR A 16 -48.19 39.40 11.38
N ASP A 17 -49.32 38.71 11.47
CA ASP A 17 -49.36 37.24 11.48
C ASP A 17 -48.89 36.65 10.15
N VAL A 18 -49.28 37.27 9.02
CA VAL A 18 -48.80 36.87 7.69
C VAL A 18 -47.29 37.10 7.56
N VAL A 19 -46.77 38.24 8.02
CA VAL A 19 -45.32 38.53 7.99
C VAL A 19 -44.56 37.53 8.88
N LEU A 20 -45.05 37.23 10.08
CA LEU A 20 -44.44 36.25 10.98
C LEU A 20 -44.49 34.82 10.40
N PHE A 21 -45.59 34.43 9.77
CA PHE A 21 -45.72 33.15 9.08
C PHE A 21 -44.70 33.02 7.95
N TRP A 22 -44.59 34.02 7.07
CA TRP A 22 -43.62 33.99 5.97
C TRP A 22 -42.18 34.11 6.46
N HIS A 23 -41.92 34.87 7.53
CA HIS A 23 -40.60 34.91 8.18
C HIS A 23 -40.22 33.55 8.76
N ASN A 24 -41.14 32.86 9.44
CA ASN A 24 -40.89 31.52 9.99
C ASN A 24 -40.71 30.48 8.88
N LYS A 25 -41.54 30.52 7.84
CA LYS A 25 -41.43 29.63 6.67
C LYS A 25 -40.13 29.86 5.89
N PHE A 26 -39.72 31.12 5.73
CA PHE A 26 -38.44 31.49 5.13
C PHE A 26 -37.27 31.04 6.01
N ARG A 27 -37.36 31.19 7.33
CA ARG A 27 -36.33 30.75 8.29
C ARG A 27 -36.20 29.22 8.32
N GLU A 28 -37.32 28.50 8.25
CA GLU A 28 -37.32 27.04 8.12
C GLU A 28 -36.74 26.61 6.78
N TRP A 29 -37.18 27.21 5.68
CA TRP A 29 -36.64 26.94 4.35
C TRP A 29 -35.13 27.22 4.26
N TYR A 30 -34.67 28.33 4.84
CA TYR A 30 -33.26 28.70 4.90
C TYR A 30 -32.43 27.81 5.84
N ARG A 31 -33.06 27.21 6.86
CA ARG A 31 -32.42 26.23 7.76
C ARG A 31 -32.50 24.79 7.28
N ARG A 32 -33.37 24.48 6.32
CA ARG A 32 -33.44 23.16 5.68
C ARG A 32 -32.16 22.96 4.89
N ARG A 33 -31.26 22.15 5.45
CA ARG A 33 -30.07 21.69 4.73
C ARG A 33 -30.52 20.90 3.51
N SER A 34 -29.84 21.12 2.39
CA SER A 34 -30.08 20.29 1.22
C SER A 34 -29.70 18.83 1.53
N PRO A 35 -30.38 17.83 0.95
CA PRO A 35 -30.00 16.43 1.14
C PRO A 35 -28.56 16.17 0.71
N VAL A 36 -28.06 16.88 -0.32
CA VAL A 36 -26.66 16.82 -0.76
C VAL A 36 -25.71 17.28 0.34
N GLU A 37 -25.98 18.41 1.00
CA GLU A 37 -25.14 18.89 2.11
C GLU A 37 -25.12 17.92 3.31
N LEU A 38 -26.25 17.26 3.58
CA LEU A 38 -26.31 16.24 4.63
C LEU A 38 -25.35 15.09 4.33
N TRP A 39 -25.42 14.51 3.13
CA TRP A 39 -24.54 13.43 2.72
C TRP A 39 -23.07 13.85 2.58
N LEU A 40 -22.79 15.10 2.21
CA LEU A 40 -21.43 15.64 2.22
C LEU A 40 -20.86 15.79 3.64
N ASP A 41 -21.68 16.20 4.59
CA ASP A 41 -21.28 16.26 6.00
C ASP A 41 -21.05 14.84 6.53
N THR A 42 -21.91 13.86 6.19
CA THR A 42 -21.72 12.44 6.53
C THR A 42 -20.40 11.91 5.95
N LEU A 43 -20.15 12.11 4.66
CA LEU A 43 -18.91 11.69 3.98
C LEU A 43 -17.65 12.29 4.65
N ARG A 44 -17.78 13.46 5.28
CA ARG A 44 -16.70 14.10 6.03
C ARG A 44 -16.57 13.64 7.48
N SER A 45 -17.61 13.11 8.09
CA SER A 45 -17.60 12.70 9.50
C SER A 45 -17.39 11.20 9.70
N THR A 46 -17.60 10.38 8.66
CA THR A 46 -17.51 8.93 8.75
C THR A 46 -16.12 8.45 9.19
N THR A 47 -16.14 7.42 10.03
CA THR A 47 -14.93 6.74 10.52
C THR A 47 -14.71 5.39 9.86
N GLU A 48 -15.76 4.81 9.29
CA GLU A 48 -15.73 3.52 8.61
C GLU A 48 -15.87 3.71 7.10
N PHE A 49 -15.25 2.82 6.34
CA PHE A 49 -15.32 2.89 4.87
C PHE A 49 -16.70 2.52 4.35
N ASP A 50 -17.39 1.54 4.96
CA ASP A 50 -18.67 1.06 4.42
C ASP A 50 -19.71 2.19 4.47
N GLU A 51 -19.78 2.93 5.58
CA GLU A 51 -20.59 4.15 5.69
C GLU A 51 -20.16 5.24 4.69
N TRP A 52 -18.85 5.35 4.41
CA TRP A 52 -18.34 6.29 3.40
C TRP A 52 -18.75 5.89 1.98
N GLU A 53 -18.70 4.60 1.64
CA GLU A 53 -19.09 4.05 0.35
C GLU A 53 -20.60 4.21 0.12
N GLU A 54 -21.42 3.94 1.13
CA GLU A 54 -22.87 4.19 1.10
C GLU A 54 -23.18 5.67 0.87
N ALA A 55 -22.54 6.57 1.63
CA ALA A 55 -22.70 8.01 1.46
C ALA A 55 -22.26 8.47 0.06
N ALA A 56 -21.15 7.93 -0.46
CA ALA A 56 -20.65 8.20 -1.81
C ALA A 56 -21.64 7.76 -2.89
N LEU A 57 -22.22 6.56 -2.77
CA LEU A 57 -23.22 6.03 -3.71
C LEU A 57 -24.50 6.88 -3.70
N HIS A 58 -25.03 7.21 -2.53
CA HIS A 58 -26.21 8.06 -2.42
C HIS A 58 -25.97 9.44 -3.04
N LEU A 59 -24.78 9.99 -2.85
CA LEU A 59 -24.43 11.29 -3.39
C LEU A 59 -24.25 11.26 -4.91
N ASP A 60 -23.68 10.17 -5.46
CA ASP A 60 -23.62 9.93 -6.90
C ASP A 60 -25.03 9.86 -7.52
N THR A 61 -25.99 9.18 -6.88
CA THR A 61 -27.39 9.11 -7.34
C THR A 61 -28.07 10.49 -7.28
N LEU A 62 -27.88 11.25 -6.20
CA LEU A 62 -28.48 12.58 -6.04
C LEU A 62 -27.95 13.59 -7.07
N LEU A 63 -26.67 13.46 -7.47
CA LEU A 63 -26.03 14.33 -8.45
C LEU A 63 -26.17 13.82 -9.89
N GLY A 64 -26.77 12.63 -10.12
CA GLY A 64 -26.89 12.00 -11.44
C GLY A 64 -25.54 11.54 -12.03
N LEU A 65 -24.55 11.27 -11.19
CA LEU A 65 -23.22 10.80 -11.60
C LEU A 65 -23.22 9.30 -11.95
N ASP A 66 -24.19 8.55 -11.44
CA ASP A 66 -24.52 7.17 -11.83
C ASP A 66 -24.86 7.05 -13.32
N LEU A 67 -25.65 7.97 -13.87
CA LEU A 67 -25.95 8.04 -15.31
C LEU A 67 -24.67 8.22 -16.13
N TRP A 68 -23.72 9.00 -15.61
CA TRP A 68 -22.41 9.12 -16.24
C TRP A 68 -21.62 7.81 -16.17
N ARG A 69 -21.67 7.05 -15.08
CA ARG A 69 -21.01 5.73 -14.98
C ARG A 69 -21.59 4.71 -15.95
N ASN A 70 -22.90 4.74 -16.16
CA ASN A 70 -23.64 3.91 -17.12
C ASN A 70 -23.30 4.22 -18.57
N ASN A 71 -23.01 5.48 -18.91
CA ASN A 71 -22.64 5.82 -20.28
C ASN A 71 -21.17 5.42 -20.57
N PRO A 72 -20.90 4.46 -21.49
CA PRO A 72 -19.54 4.02 -21.80
C PRO A 72 -18.72 5.09 -22.57
N THR A 73 -19.36 6.08 -23.18
CA THR A 73 -18.63 7.07 -23.98
C THR A 73 -17.85 8.05 -23.09
N SER A 74 -16.57 8.24 -23.42
CA SER A 74 -15.69 9.20 -22.76
C SER A 74 -14.52 9.58 -23.66
N ARG A 75 -13.97 10.78 -23.47
CA ARG A 75 -12.74 11.23 -24.16
C ARG A 75 -11.47 10.78 -23.44
N HIS A 76 -11.59 10.23 -22.23
CA HIS A 76 -10.45 9.92 -21.37
C HIS A 76 -9.94 8.49 -21.53
N TYR A 77 -10.71 7.60 -22.15
CA TYR A 77 -10.31 6.23 -22.46
C TYR A 77 -10.92 5.79 -23.79
N ASP A 78 -10.29 4.81 -24.44
CA ASP A 78 -10.79 4.22 -25.66
C ASP A 78 -11.83 3.14 -25.33
N TYR A 79 -13.08 3.56 -25.21
CA TYR A 79 -14.19 2.67 -24.90
C TYR A 79 -14.46 1.64 -26.00
N ARG A 80 -14.11 1.92 -27.26
CA ARG A 80 -14.34 1.00 -28.38
C ARG A 80 -13.38 -0.17 -28.30
N LEU A 81 -12.09 0.12 -28.08
CA LEU A 81 -11.07 -0.91 -27.86
C LEU A 81 -11.43 -1.83 -26.68
N ILE A 82 -11.88 -1.26 -25.56
CA ILE A 82 -12.27 -2.05 -24.39
C ILE A 82 -13.50 -2.91 -24.69
N ASN A 83 -14.50 -2.38 -25.38
CA ASN A 83 -15.72 -3.12 -25.70
C ASN A 83 -15.48 -4.26 -26.70
N GLU A 84 -14.68 -4.02 -27.75
CA GLU A 84 -14.25 -5.07 -28.69
C GLU A 84 -13.47 -6.18 -27.98
N ARG A 85 -12.63 -5.79 -27.02
CA ARG A 85 -11.85 -6.73 -26.24
C ARG A 85 -12.69 -7.56 -25.29
N LEU A 86 -13.62 -6.91 -24.59
CA LEU A 86 -14.60 -7.54 -23.72
C LEU A 86 -15.40 -8.59 -24.49
N ALA A 87 -15.97 -8.20 -25.64
CA ALA A 87 -16.71 -9.11 -26.51
C ALA A 87 -15.85 -10.30 -26.98
N SER A 88 -14.57 -10.07 -27.30
CA SER A 88 -13.67 -11.16 -27.70
C SER A 88 -13.42 -12.18 -26.57
N ILE A 89 -13.34 -11.71 -25.32
CA ILE A 89 -13.18 -12.57 -24.13
C ILE A 89 -14.48 -13.32 -23.86
N GLU A 90 -15.62 -12.64 -23.92
CA GLU A 90 -16.94 -13.25 -23.74
C GLU A 90 -17.19 -14.34 -24.77
N VAL A 91 -16.97 -14.07 -26.06
CA VAL A 91 -17.12 -15.07 -27.12
C VAL A 91 -16.20 -16.28 -26.90
N ALA A 92 -14.94 -16.07 -26.50
CA ALA A 92 -14.01 -17.17 -26.21
C ALA A 92 -14.46 -18.00 -25.01
N ARG A 93 -15.04 -17.37 -23.97
CA ARG A 93 -15.58 -18.06 -22.79
C ARG A 93 -16.88 -18.82 -23.12
N GLU A 94 -17.78 -18.22 -23.88
CA GLU A 94 -19.07 -18.83 -24.28
C GLU A 94 -18.88 -20.02 -25.23
N THR A 95 -17.90 -19.93 -26.13
CA THR A 95 -17.55 -21.03 -27.05
C THR A 95 -16.70 -22.11 -26.41
N GLY A 96 -16.14 -21.86 -25.22
CA GLY A 96 -15.23 -22.78 -24.53
C GLY A 96 -13.85 -22.89 -25.18
N ASP A 97 -13.47 -21.99 -26.09
CA ASP A 97 -12.15 -22.01 -26.74
C ASP A 97 -11.07 -21.45 -25.80
N MET A 98 -10.52 -22.34 -24.99
CA MET A 98 -9.47 -22.01 -24.02
C MET A 98 -8.16 -21.57 -24.68
N ASN A 99 -7.87 -22.04 -25.90
CA ASN A 99 -6.64 -21.64 -26.60
C ASN A 99 -6.75 -20.19 -27.08
N ALA A 100 -7.91 -19.82 -27.63
CA ALA A 100 -8.21 -18.42 -27.93
C ALA A 100 -8.12 -17.56 -26.66
N LEU A 101 -8.72 -17.99 -25.55
CA LEU A 101 -8.69 -17.26 -24.29
C LEU A 101 -7.27 -17.05 -23.75
N VAL A 102 -6.44 -18.10 -23.76
CA VAL A 102 -5.01 -18.03 -23.37
C VAL A 102 -4.25 -17.05 -24.26
N ASN A 103 -4.47 -17.10 -25.57
CA ASN A 103 -3.83 -16.19 -26.53
C ASN A 103 -4.26 -14.73 -26.32
N LEU A 104 -5.55 -14.50 -26.04
CA LEU A 104 -6.06 -13.18 -25.69
C LEU A 104 -5.35 -12.68 -24.41
N LEU A 105 -5.35 -13.45 -23.33
CA LEU A 105 -4.73 -13.00 -22.08
C LEU A 105 -3.21 -12.78 -22.22
N ARG A 106 -2.47 -13.64 -22.94
CA ARG A 106 -1.03 -13.44 -23.16
C ARG A 106 -0.69 -12.17 -23.96
N CYS A 107 -1.48 -11.84 -24.98
CA CYS A 107 -1.16 -10.74 -25.88
C CYS A 107 -1.72 -9.38 -25.45
N GLY A 108 -2.75 -9.34 -24.60
CA GLY A 108 -3.52 -8.11 -24.35
C GLY A 108 -3.52 -7.59 -22.92
N LEU A 109 -2.86 -8.27 -21.97
CA LEU A 109 -2.94 -7.95 -20.56
C LEU A 109 -1.96 -6.83 -20.20
N VAL A 110 -2.40 -5.59 -20.38
CA VAL A 110 -1.64 -4.37 -20.06
C VAL A 110 -2.40 -3.57 -19.02
N ARG A 111 -1.71 -3.14 -17.95
CA ARG A 111 -2.32 -2.44 -16.82
C ARG A 111 -3.05 -1.14 -17.21
N ASN A 112 -2.56 -0.42 -18.21
CA ASN A 112 -3.17 0.81 -18.74
C ASN A 112 -3.69 0.64 -20.18
N LEU A 113 -4.33 -0.47 -20.50
CA LEU A 113 -4.96 -0.67 -21.80
C LEU A 113 -6.02 0.43 -22.06
N GLY A 114 -6.01 1.04 -23.24
CA GLY A 114 -7.02 2.04 -23.62
C GLY A 114 -7.10 3.27 -22.69
N ASN A 115 -6.08 3.52 -21.86
CA ASN A 115 -6.05 4.57 -20.85
C ASN A 115 -7.11 4.43 -19.72
N ILE A 116 -7.51 3.20 -19.38
CA ILE A 116 -8.49 2.91 -18.31
C ILE A 116 -8.05 3.38 -16.91
N THR A 117 -6.76 3.66 -16.72
CA THR A 117 -6.23 4.10 -15.41
C THR A 117 -6.18 5.61 -15.24
N ALA A 118 -6.72 6.38 -16.19
CA ALA A 118 -6.70 7.84 -16.18
C ALA A 118 -7.40 8.43 -14.93
N PRO A 119 -6.75 9.30 -14.13
CA PRO A 119 -7.33 9.86 -12.91
C PRO A 119 -8.65 10.62 -13.13
N LYS A 120 -8.83 11.23 -14.31
CA LYS A 120 -10.05 12.00 -14.65
C LYS A 120 -11.33 11.14 -14.66
N LEU A 121 -11.22 9.83 -14.83
CA LEU A 121 -12.37 8.92 -14.78
C LEU A 121 -12.85 8.72 -13.35
N TYR A 122 -11.92 8.57 -12.42
CA TYR A 122 -12.20 8.26 -11.03
C TYR A 122 -12.48 9.52 -10.19
N ASN A 123 -12.08 10.71 -10.66
CA ASN A 123 -12.40 11.99 -10.01
C ASN A 123 -13.78 12.54 -10.40
N ARG A 124 -14.59 11.83 -11.21
CA ARG A 124 -15.89 12.33 -11.64
C ARG A 124 -17.05 11.84 -10.78
N SER A 125 -16.94 10.63 -10.23
CA SER A 125 -17.88 10.03 -9.28
C SER A 125 -17.17 9.74 -7.96
N PHE A 126 -17.92 9.59 -6.88
CA PHE A 126 -17.35 9.26 -5.58
C PHE A 126 -17.16 7.75 -5.39
N ALA A 127 -18.11 6.93 -5.86
CA ALA A 127 -18.14 5.51 -5.56
C ALA A 127 -17.33 4.63 -6.54
N GLY A 128 -16.96 5.14 -7.72
CA GLY A 128 -16.28 4.30 -8.70
C GLY A 128 -15.98 4.96 -10.05
N THR A 129 -15.78 4.13 -11.07
CA THR A 129 -15.51 4.55 -12.46
C THR A 129 -16.64 4.11 -13.39
N LYS A 130 -16.39 4.12 -14.70
CA LYS A 130 -17.31 3.61 -15.72
C LYS A 130 -17.55 2.11 -15.52
N PHE A 131 -18.81 1.68 -15.60
CA PHE A 131 -19.16 0.26 -15.45
C PHE A 131 -18.50 -0.64 -16.50
N LEU A 132 -18.34 -0.16 -17.73
CA LEU A 132 -17.60 -0.89 -18.79
C LEU A 132 -16.17 -1.27 -18.37
N ILE A 133 -15.49 -0.42 -17.60
CA ILE A 133 -14.12 -0.70 -17.12
C ILE A 133 -14.16 -1.73 -15.99
N GLU A 134 -15.12 -1.60 -15.07
CA GLU A 134 -15.32 -2.53 -13.96
C GLU A 134 -15.67 -3.94 -14.48
N GLU A 135 -16.58 -4.03 -15.45
CA GLU A 135 -16.98 -5.25 -16.14
C GLU A 135 -15.81 -5.90 -16.88
N TYR A 136 -15.07 -5.13 -17.68
CA TYR A 136 -13.88 -5.62 -18.39
C TYR A 136 -12.86 -6.27 -17.46
N ILE A 137 -12.53 -5.61 -16.34
CA ILE A 137 -11.54 -6.14 -15.40
C ILE A 137 -12.07 -7.38 -14.67
N THR A 138 -13.36 -7.41 -14.35
CA THR A 138 -14.02 -8.58 -13.75
C THR A 138 -13.96 -9.77 -14.70
N GLN A 139 -14.31 -9.58 -15.97
CA GLN A 139 -14.23 -10.63 -16.99
C GLN A 139 -12.81 -11.15 -17.21
N VAL A 140 -11.79 -10.27 -17.16
CA VAL A 140 -10.38 -10.69 -17.24
C VAL A 140 -9.96 -11.50 -16.01
N ALA A 141 -10.39 -11.08 -14.81
CA ALA A 141 -10.12 -11.79 -13.56
C ALA A 141 -10.75 -13.19 -13.57
N GLU A 142 -12.02 -13.28 -13.95
CA GLU A 142 -12.74 -14.56 -14.11
C GLU A 142 -12.07 -15.46 -15.15
N ALA A 143 -11.64 -14.92 -16.30
CA ALA A 143 -10.95 -15.70 -17.32
C ALA A 143 -9.62 -16.31 -16.82
N ILE A 144 -8.90 -15.61 -15.94
CA ILE A 144 -7.68 -16.12 -15.30
C ILE A 144 -8.03 -17.24 -14.31
N GLU A 145 -9.10 -17.08 -13.54
CA GLU A 145 -9.59 -18.10 -12.62
C GLU A 145 -10.06 -19.36 -13.37
N ASP A 146 -10.79 -19.21 -14.48
CA ASP A 146 -11.25 -20.29 -15.34
C ASP A 146 -10.08 -21.13 -15.87
N ILE A 147 -9.01 -20.48 -16.36
CA ILE A 147 -7.79 -21.20 -16.78
C ILE A 147 -7.09 -21.85 -15.59
N GLY A 148 -7.08 -21.17 -14.45
CA GLY A 148 -6.54 -21.67 -13.18
C GLY A 148 -7.23 -22.94 -12.68
N SER A 149 -8.55 -23.05 -12.86
CA SER A 149 -9.40 -24.14 -12.39
C SER A 149 -9.44 -25.37 -13.32
N LEU A 150 -8.99 -25.25 -14.58
CA LEU A 150 -9.04 -26.36 -15.54
C LEU A 150 -8.42 -27.68 -15.01
N PRO A 151 -8.97 -28.85 -15.34
CA PRO A 151 -8.39 -30.14 -14.95
C PRO A 151 -7.03 -30.37 -15.61
N ALA A 152 -6.09 -30.99 -14.88
CA ALA A 152 -4.75 -31.24 -15.38
C ALA A 152 -4.64 -32.50 -16.27
N SER A 153 -5.64 -33.39 -16.19
CA SER A 153 -5.73 -34.62 -16.96
C SER A 153 -7.17 -34.97 -17.29
N ALA A 154 -7.39 -35.75 -18.36
CA ALA A 154 -8.70 -36.27 -18.72
C ALA A 154 -9.34 -37.12 -17.60
N ALA A 155 -8.51 -37.80 -16.80
CA ALA A 155 -8.97 -38.56 -15.64
C ALA A 155 -9.48 -37.67 -14.50
N GLU A 156 -8.84 -36.52 -14.28
CA GLU A 156 -9.28 -35.52 -13.31
C GLU A 156 -10.55 -34.79 -13.79
N ALA A 157 -10.62 -34.47 -15.08
CA ALA A 157 -11.83 -33.98 -15.75
C ALA A 157 -13.01 -34.94 -15.55
N ALA A 158 -12.81 -36.24 -15.81
CA ALA A 158 -13.83 -37.27 -15.63
C ALA A 158 -14.22 -37.45 -14.14
N ALA A 159 -13.25 -37.39 -13.23
CA ALA A 159 -13.50 -37.45 -11.79
C ALA A 159 -14.36 -36.28 -11.30
N ILE A 160 -14.04 -35.05 -11.73
CA ILE A 160 -14.83 -33.85 -11.43
C ILE A 160 -16.25 -34.00 -11.98
N ALA A 161 -16.40 -34.39 -13.25
CA ALA A 161 -17.71 -34.62 -13.87
C ALA A 161 -18.53 -35.70 -13.14
N SER A 162 -17.89 -36.76 -12.63
CA SER A 162 -18.55 -37.83 -11.87
C SER A 162 -18.89 -37.47 -10.42
N SER A 163 -18.25 -36.44 -9.86
CA SER A 163 -18.46 -36.01 -8.47
C SER A 163 -19.63 -35.04 -8.27
N VAL A 164 -20.21 -34.54 -9.37
CA VAL A 164 -21.38 -33.64 -9.35
C VAL A 164 -22.66 -34.49 -9.14
N PRO A 165 -23.37 -34.37 -8.00
CA PRO A 165 -24.60 -35.12 -7.78
C PRO A 165 -25.72 -34.58 -8.68
N ASN A 166 -26.47 -35.47 -9.35
CA ASN A 166 -27.57 -35.16 -10.28
C ASN A 166 -28.78 -34.37 -9.68
N GLN A 167 -28.72 -33.92 -8.41
CA GLN A 167 -29.88 -33.35 -7.69
C GLN A 167 -29.79 -31.84 -7.37
N THR A 168 -28.84 -31.10 -7.92
CA THR A 168 -28.74 -29.65 -7.68
C THR A 168 -28.70 -28.84 -8.98
N LEU A 169 -29.74 -29.01 -9.80
CA LEU A 169 -29.96 -28.19 -11.01
C LEU A 169 -30.47 -26.75 -10.70
N GLN A 170 -30.65 -26.37 -9.43
CA GLN A 170 -31.15 -25.04 -9.05
C GLN A 170 -30.37 -24.32 -7.94
N SER A 171 -29.40 -24.96 -7.27
CA SER A 171 -28.71 -24.36 -6.11
C SER A 171 -27.18 -24.28 -6.24
N LEU A 172 -26.64 -24.52 -7.43
CA LEU A 172 -25.22 -24.34 -7.76
C LEU A 172 -25.08 -23.40 -8.98
N GLU A 173 -25.69 -22.22 -8.89
CA GLU A 173 -25.47 -21.11 -9.81
C GLU A 173 -24.14 -20.35 -9.55
N ASP A 174 -23.36 -20.79 -8.55
CA ASP A 174 -22.12 -20.14 -8.15
C ASP A 174 -20.88 -20.71 -8.88
N GLY A 175 -20.43 -19.92 -9.87
CA GLY A 175 -19.00 -19.73 -10.20
C GLY A 175 -18.34 -20.74 -11.13
N TYR A 176 -18.50 -22.05 -10.93
CA TYR A 176 -17.53 -23.01 -11.52
C TYR A 176 -17.87 -23.53 -12.93
N LEU A 177 -19.12 -23.39 -13.39
CA LEU A 177 -19.63 -24.08 -14.58
C LEU A 177 -20.45 -23.20 -15.54
N ARG A 178 -20.42 -21.87 -15.41
CA ARG A 178 -21.28 -20.99 -16.26
C ARG A 178 -20.95 -21.05 -17.75
N GLY A 179 -19.73 -21.42 -18.15
CA GLY A 179 -19.29 -21.47 -19.55
C GLY A 179 -19.54 -22.78 -20.30
N TRP A 180 -19.72 -23.92 -19.60
CA TRP A 180 -19.82 -25.24 -20.25
C TRP A 180 -21.27 -25.58 -20.65
N ARG A 181 -21.94 -24.70 -21.41
CA ARG A 181 -23.33 -24.92 -21.87
C ARG A 181 -23.44 -25.43 -23.31
N SER A 182 -22.35 -25.54 -24.06
CA SER A 182 -22.38 -25.97 -25.47
C SER A 182 -21.74 -27.35 -25.68
N GLY A 183 -22.54 -28.41 -25.56
CA GLY A 183 -22.41 -29.64 -26.36
C GLY A 183 -21.23 -30.61 -26.14
N GLU A 184 -20.13 -30.22 -25.51
CA GLU A 184 -19.00 -31.13 -25.23
C GLU A 184 -19.02 -31.61 -23.78
N MET A 185 -19.23 -32.93 -23.57
CA MET A 185 -19.30 -33.58 -22.26
C MET A 185 -17.96 -33.63 -21.50
N ILE A 186 -16.85 -33.17 -22.09
CA ILE A 186 -15.51 -33.29 -21.51
C ILE A 186 -14.89 -31.90 -21.38
N PRO A 187 -14.60 -31.43 -20.15
CA PRO A 187 -13.93 -30.14 -19.99
C PRO A 187 -12.53 -30.18 -20.62
N PRO A 188 -12.10 -29.10 -21.31
CA PRO A 188 -10.80 -29.02 -21.93
C PRO A 188 -9.71 -29.15 -20.87
N VAL A 189 -8.71 -29.95 -21.24
CA VAL A 189 -7.63 -30.33 -20.33
C VAL A 189 -6.42 -29.48 -20.62
N MET A 190 -5.85 -28.85 -19.59
CA MET A 190 -4.59 -28.13 -19.69
C MET A 190 -3.59 -28.76 -18.74
N SER A 191 -2.46 -29.24 -19.28
CA SER A 191 -1.42 -29.85 -18.45
C SER A 191 -0.96 -28.88 -17.34
N THR A 192 -0.63 -29.42 -16.16
CA THR A 192 -0.19 -28.58 -15.02
C THR A 192 1.04 -27.73 -15.38
N GLN A 193 1.91 -28.24 -16.25
CA GLN A 193 3.11 -27.52 -16.68
C GLN A 193 2.76 -26.35 -17.61
N ASN A 194 1.93 -26.58 -18.64
CA ASN A 194 1.48 -25.50 -19.53
C ASN A 194 0.73 -24.41 -18.76
N LYS A 195 -0.08 -24.80 -17.77
CA LYS A 195 -0.79 -23.87 -16.89
C LYS A 195 0.18 -23.03 -16.08
N LEU A 196 1.18 -23.66 -15.47
CA LEU A 196 2.22 -22.95 -14.70
C LEU A 196 3.01 -21.99 -15.58
N ASP A 197 3.38 -22.42 -16.79
CA ASP A 197 4.12 -21.60 -17.75
C ASP A 197 3.27 -20.40 -18.19
N PHE A 198 2.00 -20.62 -18.53
CA PHE A 198 1.06 -19.54 -18.83
C PHE A 198 0.94 -18.53 -17.69
N ILE A 199 0.68 -18.98 -16.46
CA ILE A 199 0.52 -18.07 -15.32
C ILE A 199 1.82 -17.34 -15.02
N HIS A 200 2.96 -18.04 -15.07
CA HIS A 200 4.27 -17.46 -14.83
C HIS A 200 4.60 -16.37 -15.86
N ASP A 201 4.44 -16.66 -17.15
CA ASP A 201 4.72 -15.73 -18.23
C ASP A 201 3.78 -14.52 -18.19
N THR A 202 2.48 -14.77 -17.97
CA THR A 202 1.47 -13.71 -17.89
C THR A 202 1.73 -12.78 -16.71
N ARG A 203 2.11 -13.34 -15.56
CA ARG A 203 2.50 -12.58 -14.37
C ARG A 203 3.79 -11.77 -14.60
N GLN A 204 4.76 -12.34 -15.31
CA GLN A 204 5.99 -11.64 -15.68
C GLN A 204 5.69 -10.48 -16.62
N ALA A 205 4.80 -10.66 -17.61
CA ALA A 205 4.40 -9.63 -18.56
C ALA A 205 3.57 -8.51 -17.91
N PHE A 206 2.65 -8.84 -16.99
CA PHE A 206 1.79 -7.86 -16.32
C PHE A 206 2.55 -6.96 -15.34
N GLY A 207 3.61 -7.49 -14.72
CA GLY A 207 4.38 -6.81 -13.66
C GLY A 207 3.65 -6.74 -12.32
N ARG A 208 4.32 -6.15 -11.32
CA ARG A 208 3.84 -6.07 -9.94
C ARG A 208 3.67 -4.64 -9.44
N SER A 209 2.89 -4.51 -8.37
CA SER A 209 2.72 -3.26 -7.64
C SER A 209 3.66 -3.17 -6.44
N SER A 210 4.17 -1.98 -6.14
CA SER A 210 4.87 -1.69 -4.89
C SER A 210 4.26 -0.50 -4.16
N LEU A 211 4.10 -0.62 -2.85
CA LEU A 211 3.73 0.48 -1.97
C LEU A 211 5.00 1.23 -1.55
N VAL A 212 5.08 2.52 -1.87
CA VAL A 212 6.17 3.41 -1.51
C VAL A 212 5.68 4.37 -0.42
N LEU A 213 6.19 4.20 0.80
CA LEU A 213 5.96 5.09 1.92
C LEU A 213 7.05 6.16 1.93
N GLN A 214 6.74 7.32 1.35
CA GLN A 214 7.68 8.44 1.29
C GLN A 214 7.63 9.22 2.61
N GLY A 215 8.75 9.22 3.32
CA GLY A 215 8.86 9.86 4.62
C GLY A 215 8.75 11.40 4.57
N GLY A 216 8.01 11.95 5.52
CA GLY A 216 7.94 13.38 5.82
C GLY A 216 7.61 13.61 7.30
N ALA A 217 8.55 14.15 8.07
CA ALA A 217 8.41 14.55 9.48
C ALA A 217 7.39 13.72 10.32
N ILE A 218 6.58 14.37 11.17
CA ILE A 218 5.68 13.74 12.16
C ILE A 218 4.40 13.16 11.50
N PHE A 219 4.09 13.53 10.25
CA PHE A 219 2.92 12.99 9.52
C PHE A 219 3.09 11.55 9.04
N GLY A 220 4.26 10.94 9.26
CA GLY A 220 4.49 9.53 8.93
C GLY A 220 3.52 8.56 9.60
N LEU A 221 2.85 8.94 10.70
CA LEU A 221 1.78 8.15 11.32
C LEU A 221 0.58 7.94 10.39
N CYS A 222 0.32 8.85 9.44
CA CYS A 222 -0.74 8.66 8.43
C CYS A 222 -0.46 7.45 7.52
N HIS A 223 0.80 7.06 7.31
CA HIS A 223 1.12 5.87 6.53
C HIS A 223 0.55 4.59 7.17
N LEU A 224 0.43 4.54 8.50
CA LEU A 224 -0.18 3.41 9.19
C LEU A 224 -1.66 3.27 8.81
N GLY A 225 -2.37 4.39 8.72
CA GLY A 225 -3.75 4.45 8.22
C GLY A 225 -3.88 4.04 6.75
N VAL A 226 -2.95 4.49 5.90
CA VAL A 226 -2.93 4.08 4.48
C VAL A 226 -2.74 2.58 4.35
N VAL A 227 -1.77 2.00 5.07
CA VAL A 227 -1.55 0.55 5.10
C VAL A 227 -2.78 -0.17 5.64
N LYS A 228 -3.43 0.35 6.69
CA LYS A 228 -4.66 -0.24 7.25
C LYS A 228 -5.80 -0.28 6.25
N ALA A 229 -6.09 0.82 5.57
CA ALA A 229 -7.13 0.86 4.55
C ALA A 229 -6.85 -0.10 3.38
N LEU A 230 -5.60 -0.15 2.91
CA LEU A 230 -5.20 -1.08 1.85
C LEU A 230 -5.30 -2.54 2.30
N PHE A 231 -4.89 -2.85 3.53
CA PHE A 231 -4.92 -4.19 4.08
C PHE A 231 -6.35 -4.71 4.26
N LEU A 232 -7.24 -3.91 4.85
CA LEU A 232 -8.64 -4.29 5.07
C LEU A 232 -9.40 -4.57 3.77
N ARG A 233 -8.95 -4.01 2.64
CA ARG A 233 -9.55 -4.20 1.32
C ARG A 233 -8.82 -5.25 0.47
N GLY A 234 -7.80 -5.92 1.00
CA GLY A 234 -7.00 -6.89 0.24
C GLY A 234 -6.18 -6.26 -0.90
N LEU A 235 -5.90 -4.95 -0.82
CA LEU A 235 -5.17 -4.17 -1.82
C LEU A 235 -3.72 -3.88 -1.42
N LEU A 236 -3.25 -4.39 -0.28
CA LEU A 236 -1.89 -4.17 0.21
C LEU A 236 -0.88 -4.96 -0.65
N PRO A 237 0.02 -4.28 -1.39
CA PRO A 237 1.03 -4.98 -2.19
C PRO A 237 2.03 -5.75 -1.33
N ARG A 238 2.55 -6.85 -1.87
CA ARG A 238 3.58 -7.65 -1.18
C ARG A 238 4.92 -6.94 -1.06
N ILE A 239 5.20 -5.98 -1.94
CA ILE A 239 6.47 -5.24 -2.00
C ILE A 239 6.27 -3.86 -1.37
N ILE A 240 6.87 -3.65 -0.21
CA ILE A 240 6.77 -2.41 0.55
C ILE A 240 8.13 -1.75 0.59
N THR A 241 8.16 -0.48 0.17
CA THR A 241 9.35 0.37 0.13
C THR A 241 9.15 1.54 1.07
N GLY A 242 10.13 1.84 1.91
CA GLY A 242 10.06 2.98 2.83
C GLY A 242 11.30 3.87 2.77
N THR A 243 11.07 5.18 2.85
CA THR A 243 12.12 6.20 2.98
C THR A 243 11.92 6.97 4.29
N ALA A 244 12.99 7.24 5.04
CA ALA A 244 12.96 7.98 6.32
C ALA A 244 11.85 7.49 7.29
N THR A 245 10.90 8.34 7.70
CA THR A 245 9.81 7.92 8.61
C THR A 245 8.97 6.78 8.01
N GLY A 246 8.81 6.75 6.68
CA GLY A 246 8.12 5.66 5.98
C GLY A 246 8.87 4.33 6.08
N ALA A 247 10.20 4.34 6.23
CA ALA A 247 10.99 3.11 6.47
C ALA A 247 10.69 2.50 7.85
N LEU A 248 10.40 3.32 8.87
CA LEU A 248 10.02 2.84 10.20
C LEU A 248 8.67 2.11 10.15
N ILE A 249 7.69 2.69 9.46
CA ILE A 249 6.36 2.09 9.28
C ILE A 249 6.43 0.86 8.38
N ALA A 250 7.19 0.91 7.29
CA ALA A 250 7.42 -0.24 6.42
C ALA A 250 8.05 -1.41 7.18
N ALA A 251 9.08 -1.15 7.99
CA ALA A 251 9.70 -2.14 8.86
C ALA A 251 8.69 -2.77 9.82
N LEU A 252 7.90 -1.94 10.51
CA LEU A 252 6.85 -2.40 11.42
C LEU A 252 5.84 -3.32 10.71
N VAL A 253 5.42 -2.98 9.49
CA VAL A 253 4.43 -3.78 8.73
C VAL A 253 5.04 -5.09 8.19
N ALA A 254 6.34 -5.11 7.92
CA ALA A 254 7.02 -6.26 7.31
C ALA A 254 7.53 -7.30 8.31
N ILE A 255 7.57 -7.00 9.61
CA ILE A 255 7.95 -7.98 10.64
C ILE A 255 6.76 -8.78 11.19
N HIS A 256 5.53 -8.26 11.03
CA HIS A 256 4.32 -8.89 11.55
C HIS A 256 3.71 -9.83 10.51
N THR A 257 3.14 -10.92 11.01
CA THR A 257 2.34 -11.84 10.19
C THR A 257 1.02 -11.19 9.75
N GLU A 258 0.36 -11.79 8.78
CA GLU A 258 -0.93 -11.31 8.27
C GLU A 258 -2.02 -11.28 9.36
N GLU A 259 -1.97 -12.21 10.31
CA GLU A 259 -2.92 -12.34 11.42
C GLU A 259 -2.70 -11.30 12.53
N GLU A 260 -1.45 -10.92 12.79
CA GLU A 260 -1.08 -9.96 13.84
C GLU A 260 -1.22 -8.50 13.37
N LEU A 261 -1.10 -8.27 12.07
CA LEU A 261 -1.08 -6.93 11.48
C LEU A 261 -2.30 -6.06 11.88
N PRO A 262 -3.55 -6.55 11.90
CA PRO A 262 -4.71 -5.75 12.31
C PRO A 262 -4.58 -5.13 13.70
N ARG A 263 -3.93 -5.82 14.65
CA ARG A 263 -3.75 -5.32 16.02
C ARG A 263 -2.74 -4.17 16.07
N VAL A 264 -1.65 -4.32 15.33
CA VAL A 264 -0.60 -3.30 15.23
C VAL A 264 -1.10 -2.05 14.50
N LEU A 265 -1.89 -2.24 13.44
CA LEU A 265 -2.49 -1.15 12.66
C LEU A 265 -3.56 -0.35 13.44
N LYS A 266 -4.18 -0.93 14.47
CA LYS A 266 -5.07 -0.21 15.40
C LYS A 266 -4.31 0.64 16.42
N GLY A 267 -2.98 0.53 16.49
CA GLY A 267 -2.14 1.25 17.43
C GLY A 267 -2.00 0.58 18.80
N ASP A 268 -2.59 -0.61 19.00
CA ASP A 268 -2.50 -1.35 20.26
C ASP A 268 -1.15 -2.02 20.50
N GLY A 269 -0.36 -2.23 19.43
CA GLY A 269 0.95 -2.89 19.49
C GLY A 269 2.16 -1.95 19.37
N ILE A 270 1.97 -0.62 19.43
CA ILE A 270 3.07 0.34 19.27
C ILE A 270 3.48 0.91 20.63
N ASP A 271 4.68 0.54 21.09
CA ASP A 271 5.25 1.07 22.32
C ASP A 271 5.74 2.51 22.12
N LEU A 272 4.87 3.47 22.46
CA LEU A 272 5.16 4.91 22.48
C LEU A 272 5.76 5.38 23.82
N SER A 273 5.95 4.46 24.78
CA SER A 273 6.46 4.74 26.13
C SER A 273 7.83 5.42 26.12
N ALA A 274 8.69 5.12 25.15
CA ALA A 274 9.98 5.77 24.95
C ALA A 274 9.86 7.28 24.66
N PHE A 275 8.77 7.72 24.01
CA PHE A 275 8.52 9.13 23.73
C PHE A 275 7.85 9.86 24.91
N SER A 276 7.14 9.15 25.79
CA SER A 276 6.48 9.73 26.97
C SER A 276 7.39 9.75 28.22
N GLY A 277 8.34 8.82 28.35
CA GLY A 277 9.15 8.56 29.55
C GLY A 277 10.10 9.67 30.03
N LYS A 278 10.15 10.85 29.38
CA LYS A 278 10.96 11.99 29.84
C LYS A 278 10.14 13.19 30.34
N VAL A 279 8.83 13.05 30.52
CA VAL A 279 8.01 14.06 31.20
C VAL A 279 7.66 13.57 32.60
N LYS A 280 8.48 13.90 33.61
CA LYS A 280 8.07 13.76 35.02
C LYS A 280 6.87 14.68 35.25
N GLU A 281 5.68 14.10 35.44
CA GLU A 281 4.51 14.84 35.85
C GLU A 281 4.63 15.25 37.33
N PRO A 282 4.49 16.53 37.69
CA PRO A 282 4.13 16.90 39.05
C PRO A 282 2.64 16.62 39.24
N VAL A 283 2.33 15.79 40.23
CA VAL A 283 0.98 15.43 40.66
C VAL A 283 0.29 16.69 41.20
N ASN A 284 -0.84 17.05 40.59
CA ASN A 284 -1.92 17.98 41.00
C ASN A 284 -2.21 19.08 39.95
N ALA A 285 -3.31 18.94 39.19
CA ALA A 285 -4.23 20.06 38.90
C ALA A 285 -5.40 19.66 37.97
N THR A 286 -6.59 19.98 38.47
CA THR A 286 -7.93 20.05 37.88
C THR A 286 -8.06 20.41 36.39
N LYS A 287 -9.05 19.75 35.76
CA LYS A 287 -9.46 19.82 34.34
C LYS A 287 -9.83 21.25 33.91
N GLY A 288 -9.19 21.76 32.86
CA GLY A 288 -9.56 23.01 32.19
C GLY A 288 -8.88 23.15 30.82
N ALA A 289 -9.68 23.14 29.74
CA ALA A 289 -9.21 23.09 28.34
C ALA A 289 -8.31 24.28 27.92
N SER A 290 -8.48 25.46 28.53
CA SER A 290 -7.66 26.64 28.27
C SER A 290 -6.22 26.51 28.80
N ARG A 291 -5.97 25.65 29.79
CA ARG A 291 -4.64 25.40 30.36
C ARG A 291 -3.81 24.39 29.56
N ALA A 292 -4.45 23.52 28.78
CA ALA A 292 -3.77 22.56 27.88
C ALA A 292 -3.04 23.30 26.74
N PHE A 293 -3.68 24.31 26.16
CA PHE A 293 -3.10 25.19 25.14
C PHE A 293 -1.81 25.89 25.63
N TRP A 294 -1.84 26.46 26.84
CA TRP A 294 -0.66 27.10 27.45
C TRP A 294 0.45 26.10 27.84
N ARG A 295 0.12 24.86 28.23
CA ARG A 295 1.11 23.79 28.45
C ARG A 295 1.78 23.36 27.15
N GLY A 296 1.01 23.27 26.06
CA GLY A 296 1.51 23.04 24.70
C GLY A 296 2.47 24.15 24.27
N TRP A 297 2.11 25.42 24.49
CA TRP A 297 2.95 26.59 24.18
C TRP A 297 4.24 26.65 25.03
N ALA A 298 4.18 26.25 26.30
CA ALA A 298 5.37 26.16 27.16
C ALA A 298 6.29 24.97 26.80
N ALA A 299 5.73 23.85 26.35
CA ALA A 299 6.50 22.73 25.79
C ALA A 299 7.11 23.10 24.44
N LEU A 300 6.38 23.83 23.60
CA LEU A 300 6.81 24.41 22.33
C LEU A 300 7.98 25.39 22.55
N MET A 301 7.84 26.36 23.47
CA MET A 301 8.91 27.29 23.80
C MET A 301 10.14 26.58 24.37
N ARG A 302 9.99 25.48 25.11
CA ARG A 302 11.12 24.64 25.56
C ARG A 302 11.78 23.85 24.42
N ARG A 303 11.03 23.42 23.40
CA ARG A 303 11.56 22.73 22.20
C ARG A 303 12.22 23.71 21.24
N VAL A 304 11.61 24.87 21.00
CA VAL A 304 12.14 25.98 20.19
C VAL A 304 13.37 26.62 20.86
N ARG A 305 13.39 26.75 22.19
CA ARG A 305 14.57 27.22 22.94
C ARG A 305 15.71 26.20 22.92
N ARG A 306 15.43 24.89 22.94
CA ARG A 306 16.43 23.82 22.74
C ARG A 306 16.95 23.79 21.31
N PHE A 307 16.07 23.92 20.32
CA PHE A 307 16.43 24.09 18.92
C PHE A 307 17.38 25.27 18.70
N ARG A 308 17.08 26.41 19.33
CA ARG A 308 17.90 27.63 19.27
C ARG A 308 19.22 27.54 20.06
N ARG A 309 19.34 26.65 21.05
CA ARG A 309 20.57 26.47 21.87
C ARG A 309 21.45 25.31 21.43
N GLU A 310 20.86 24.23 20.95
CA GLU A 310 21.52 22.92 20.77
C GLU A 310 21.35 22.35 19.34
N GLY A 311 20.45 22.89 18.52
CA GLY A 311 20.35 22.54 17.11
C GLY A 311 19.71 21.17 16.79
N TYR A 312 18.97 20.54 17.70
CA TYR A 312 18.22 19.30 17.41
C TYR A 312 16.84 19.28 18.08
N PHE A 313 15.88 18.57 17.48
CA PHE A 313 14.45 18.51 17.86
C PHE A 313 14.07 17.17 18.51
N LEU A 314 14.69 16.07 18.08
CA LEU A 314 14.45 14.68 18.52
C LEU A 314 15.79 13.96 18.73
N ASP A 315 15.91 13.26 19.86
CA ASP A 315 17.11 12.48 20.21
C ASP A 315 17.12 11.16 19.41
N VAL A 316 18.16 10.94 18.61
CA VAL A 316 18.34 9.71 17.80
C VAL A 316 18.31 8.47 18.68
N LYS A 317 18.78 8.55 19.94
CA LYS A 317 18.76 7.41 20.87
C LYS A 317 17.34 6.99 21.24
N VAL A 318 16.45 7.96 21.46
CA VAL A 318 15.04 7.67 21.80
C VAL A 318 14.35 7.01 20.60
N LEU A 319 14.69 7.45 19.39
CA LEU A 319 14.20 6.81 18.18
C LEU A 319 14.78 5.40 18.02
N GLU A 320 16.07 5.22 18.27
CA GLU A 320 16.77 3.92 18.21
C GLU A 320 16.16 2.92 19.19
N GLU A 321 15.98 3.32 20.45
CA GLU A 321 15.35 2.50 21.50
C GLU A 321 13.89 2.18 21.16
N CYS A 322 13.12 3.16 20.66
CA CYS A 322 11.74 2.95 20.24
C CYS A 322 11.64 1.95 19.07
N VAL A 323 12.42 2.15 18.02
CA VAL A 323 12.38 1.26 16.85
C VAL A 323 12.90 -0.12 17.21
N ARG A 324 13.95 -0.22 18.04
CA ARG A 324 14.46 -1.51 18.50
C ARG A 324 13.46 -2.25 19.39
N ALA A 325 12.74 -1.55 20.26
CA ALA A 325 11.69 -2.16 21.09
C ALA A 325 10.52 -2.70 20.24
N ASN A 326 10.13 -2.00 19.18
CA ASN A 326 9.01 -2.40 18.32
C ASN A 326 9.39 -3.41 17.23
N VAL A 327 10.61 -3.34 16.67
CA VAL A 327 11.05 -4.20 15.55
C VAL A 327 11.80 -5.45 16.05
N GLY A 328 12.46 -5.36 17.19
CA GLY A 328 13.39 -6.38 17.68
C GLY A 328 14.65 -6.48 16.81
N ASP A 329 15.53 -7.42 17.18
CA ASP A 329 16.79 -7.68 16.47
C ASP A 329 16.58 -8.65 15.28
N LEU A 330 15.62 -8.33 14.39
CA LEU A 330 15.31 -9.10 13.18
C LEU A 330 16.13 -8.62 11.96
N THR A 331 16.54 -9.57 11.13
CA THR A 331 17.20 -9.32 9.84
C THR A 331 16.20 -9.24 8.69
N PHE A 332 16.61 -8.71 7.53
CA PHE A 332 15.76 -8.66 6.34
C PHE A 332 15.32 -10.04 5.85
N GLU A 333 16.19 -11.04 5.94
CA GLU A 333 15.85 -12.41 5.58
C GLU A 333 14.84 -13.02 6.57
N GLU A 334 15.09 -12.89 7.88
CA GLU A 334 14.14 -13.38 8.91
C GLU A 334 12.77 -12.71 8.75
N ALA A 335 12.73 -11.39 8.54
CA ALA A 335 11.50 -10.64 8.32
C ALA A 335 10.74 -11.14 7.08
N TYR A 336 11.44 -11.40 5.97
CA TYR A 336 10.84 -11.96 4.76
C TYR A 336 10.32 -13.38 4.98
N GLN A 337 11.05 -14.21 5.73
CA GLN A 337 10.61 -15.57 6.04
C GLN A 337 9.34 -15.60 6.90
N LEU A 338 9.20 -14.66 7.84
CA LEU A 338 8.04 -14.51 8.71
C LEU A 338 6.82 -13.95 7.97
N SER A 339 6.93 -12.77 7.37
CA SER A 339 5.76 -12.06 6.79
C SER A 339 5.47 -12.41 5.34
N LYS A 340 6.44 -13.00 4.62
CA LYS A 340 6.42 -13.17 3.15
C LYS A 340 6.29 -11.86 2.36
N ARG A 341 6.43 -10.69 3.02
CA ARG A 341 6.45 -9.37 2.40
C ARG A 341 7.87 -8.94 2.13
N VAL A 342 8.07 -8.36 0.96
CA VAL A 342 9.38 -7.86 0.54
C VAL A 342 9.55 -6.44 1.09
N LEU A 343 10.40 -6.31 2.11
CA LEU A 343 10.78 -5.02 2.67
C LEU A 343 11.97 -4.43 1.90
N ASN A 344 11.81 -3.18 1.49
CA ASN A 344 12.86 -2.37 0.87
C ASN A 344 13.05 -1.07 1.66
N ILE A 345 14.28 -0.79 2.08
CA ILE A 345 14.64 0.47 2.77
C ILE A 345 15.68 1.20 1.93
N THR A 346 15.43 2.47 1.65
CA THR A 346 16.40 3.32 0.95
C THR A 346 17.30 4.05 1.96
N VAL A 347 18.60 4.02 1.71
CA VAL A 347 19.63 4.67 2.53
C VAL A 347 20.56 5.43 1.61
N ALA A 348 20.73 6.73 1.84
CA ALA A 348 21.66 7.53 1.06
C ALA A 348 23.08 7.46 1.63
N THR A 349 24.04 7.10 0.79
CA THR A 349 25.46 6.97 1.14
C THR A 349 26.27 8.10 0.50
N ALA A 350 27.36 8.53 1.14
CA ALA A 350 28.24 9.56 0.59
C ALA A 350 29.15 9.02 -0.53
N GLY A 351 28.59 8.72 -1.70
CA GLY A 351 29.33 8.66 -2.97
C GLY A 351 30.53 7.71 -3.06
N GLN A 352 30.75 6.79 -2.13
CA GLN A 352 31.76 5.73 -2.27
C GLN A 352 31.08 4.51 -2.91
N GLY A 353 31.43 4.28 -4.18
CA GLY A 353 30.75 3.40 -5.14
C GLY A 353 30.80 1.90 -4.86
N GLY A 354 30.26 1.46 -3.72
CA GLY A 354 30.15 0.03 -3.40
C GLY A 354 29.01 -0.37 -2.47
N ILE A 355 28.29 0.58 -1.87
CA ILE A 355 27.18 0.27 -0.94
C ILE A 355 25.85 0.43 -1.69
N PRO A 356 24.99 -0.60 -1.72
CA PRO A 356 23.66 -0.47 -2.31
C PRO A 356 22.85 0.58 -1.54
N THR A 357 22.32 1.56 -2.26
CA THR A 357 21.37 2.57 -1.77
C THR A 357 20.03 1.96 -1.34
N LEU A 358 19.81 0.70 -1.70
CA LEU A 358 18.61 -0.08 -1.47
C LEU A 358 18.96 -1.35 -0.67
N LEU A 359 18.44 -1.44 0.56
CA LEU A 359 18.60 -2.60 1.43
C LEU A 359 17.32 -3.43 1.42
N ASN A 360 17.46 -4.72 1.08
CA ASN A 360 16.38 -5.69 1.08
C ASN A 360 16.93 -7.11 1.35
N TYR A 361 16.05 -8.11 1.35
CA TYR A 361 16.43 -9.51 1.61
C TYR A 361 17.36 -10.12 0.55
N LEU A 362 17.46 -9.53 -0.66
CA LEU A 362 18.36 -9.99 -1.73
C LEU A 362 19.72 -9.28 -1.68
N THR A 363 19.74 -7.97 -1.42
CA THR A 363 20.96 -7.14 -1.42
C THR A 363 21.67 -7.18 -0.06
N ALA A 364 20.93 -7.35 1.03
CA ALA A 364 21.44 -7.29 2.39
C ALA A 364 20.63 -8.19 3.37
N PRO A 365 20.60 -9.53 3.16
CA PRO A 365 19.78 -10.46 3.95
C PRO A 365 20.04 -10.39 5.45
N ASN A 366 21.32 -10.32 5.84
CA ASN A 366 21.77 -10.42 7.23
C ASN A 366 21.73 -9.08 8.00
N VAL A 367 21.35 -7.97 7.35
CA VAL A 367 21.32 -6.65 7.99
C VAL A 367 20.11 -6.53 8.92
N LEU A 368 20.31 -5.93 10.10
CA LEU A 368 19.24 -5.68 11.05
C LEU A 368 18.32 -4.57 10.55
N VAL A 369 17.01 -4.88 10.48
CA VAL A 369 15.99 -3.99 9.91
C VAL A 369 15.91 -2.67 10.66
N TRP A 370 15.93 -2.69 11.99
CA TRP A 370 15.86 -1.47 12.81
C TRP A 370 17.03 -0.53 12.56
N THR A 371 18.25 -1.06 12.37
CA THR A 371 19.44 -0.24 12.08
C THR A 371 19.37 0.41 10.71
N ALA A 372 18.85 -0.31 9.70
CA ALA A 372 18.62 0.23 8.38
C ALA A 372 17.54 1.32 8.39
N ALA A 373 16.45 1.10 9.12
CA ALA A 373 15.37 2.07 9.25
C ALA A 373 15.83 3.35 9.98
N VAL A 374 16.63 3.20 11.05
CA VAL A 374 17.25 4.33 11.75
C VAL A 374 18.28 5.05 10.87
N ALA A 375 19.09 4.34 10.09
CA ALA A 375 20.05 4.93 9.15
C ALA A 375 19.36 5.71 8.02
N SER A 376 18.19 5.25 7.55
CA SER A 376 17.35 5.99 6.58
C SER A 376 16.83 7.31 7.15
N ASN A 377 16.62 7.38 8.47
CA ASN A 377 16.21 8.61 9.18
C ASN A 377 17.40 9.50 9.60
N SER A 378 18.55 8.88 9.86
CA SER A 378 19.72 9.51 10.48
C SER A 378 20.68 9.95 9.40
N SER A 379 20.66 11.24 9.10
CA SER A 379 21.42 11.77 7.98
C SER A 379 22.25 12.96 8.39
N ALA A 380 23.52 12.99 7.97
CA ALA A 380 24.53 14.00 8.31
C ALA A 380 24.24 15.46 7.88
N SER A 381 23.04 15.76 7.35
CA SER A 381 22.57 17.12 7.05
C SER A 381 21.39 17.56 7.92
N SER A 382 20.87 16.69 8.80
CA SER A 382 19.88 17.07 9.81
C SER A 382 20.56 17.58 11.10
N SER A 383 21.58 18.42 10.98
CA SER A 383 22.19 19.22 12.08
C SER A 383 21.21 20.25 12.68
N THR A 384 19.91 19.99 12.59
CA THR A 384 18.80 20.87 12.96
C THR A 384 17.69 20.09 13.66
N PHE A 385 17.52 18.77 13.42
CA PHE A 385 16.43 17.98 14.02
C PHE A 385 16.88 16.73 14.78
N TYR A 386 17.98 16.08 14.42
CA TYR A 386 18.45 14.84 15.05
C TYR A 386 19.96 14.93 15.20
N GLY A 387 20.49 14.79 16.42
CA GLY A 387 21.86 15.18 16.79
C GLY A 387 23.02 14.59 15.94
N PRO A 388 24.27 15.04 16.16
CA PRO A 388 25.41 14.82 15.25
C PRO A 388 25.99 13.39 15.22
N ARG A 389 25.30 12.36 15.73
CA ARG A 389 25.86 11.01 15.89
C ARG A 389 25.64 10.16 14.63
N LYS A 390 26.72 9.59 14.08
CA LYS A 390 26.71 8.65 12.95
C LYS A 390 26.08 7.31 13.37
N THR A 391 24.97 6.91 12.77
CA THR A 391 24.34 5.61 13.00
C THR A 391 25.02 4.56 12.13
N ARG A 392 25.48 3.46 12.75
CA ARG A 392 26.15 2.36 12.07
C ARG A 392 25.13 1.26 11.77
N ILE A 393 25.16 0.74 10.55
CA ILE A 393 24.33 -0.41 10.17
C ILE A 393 24.97 -1.69 10.76
N LEU A 394 24.15 -2.54 11.37
CA LEU A 394 24.59 -3.79 11.98
C LEU A 394 24.03 -4.99 11.20
N CYS A 395 24.74 -6.11 11.22
CA CYS A 395 24.30 -7.37 10.64
C CYS A 395 24.54 -8.54 11.60
N LYS A 396 23.77 -9.62 11.44
CA LYS A 396 24.06 -10.89 12.12
C LYS A 396 25.14 -11.65 11.36
N ASP A 397 26.10 -12.18 12.09
CA ASP A 397 27.02 -13.18 11.56
C ASP A 397 26.33 -14.56 11.45
N PRO A 398 26.93 -15.55 10.77
CA PRO A 398 26.40 -16.93 10.73
C PRO A 398 26.23 -17.59 12.11
N GLN A 399 26.90 -17.07 13.14
CA GLN A 399 26.85 -17.52 14.52
C GLN A 399 25.74 -16.82 15.33
N GLY A 400 25.02 -15.87 14.74
CA GLY A 400 23.94 -15.11 15.38
C GLY A 400 24.40 -13.87 16.19
N ASN A 401 25.69 -13.54 16.20
CA ASN A 401 26.19 -12.36 16.88
C ASN A 401 25.99 -11.10 16.03
N ILE A 402 25.71 -9.99 16.70
CA ILE A 402 25.50 -8.69 16.06
C ILE A 402 26.85 -8.01 15.83
N VAL A 403 27.23 -7.84 14.57
CA VAL A 403 28.49 -7.22 14.16
C VAL A 403 28.24 -6.02 13.22
N PRO A 404 29.13 -5.01 13.19
CA PRO A 404 29.02 -3.90 12.23
C PRO A 404 29.11 -4.41 10.79
N TRP A 405 28.23 -3.90 9.92
CA TRP A 405 28.23 -4.29 8.52
C TRP A 405 29.49 -3.77 7.82
N LYS A 406 30.34 -4.68 7.32
CA LYS A 406 31.69 -4.38 6.79
C LYS A 406 31.73 -3.25 5.75
N PRO A 407 30.77 -3.15 4.80
CA PRO A 407 30.72 -2.03 3.84
C PRO A 407 30.42 -0.66 4.48
N ALA A 408 29.72 -0.63 5.62
CA ALA A 408 29.32 0.61 6.29
C ALA A 408 30.40 1.22 7.21
N ASN A 409 31.50 0.52 7.46
CA ASN A 409 32.57 1.04 8.34
C ASN A 409 33.42 2.14 7.67
N THR A 410 33.35 2.27 6.35
CA THR A 410 34.18 3.20 5.55
C THR A 410 33.42 4.44 5.08
N ALA A 411 32.08 4.43 5.15
CA ALA A 411 31.23 5.44 4.50
C ALA A 411 30.43 6.29 5.48
N ASP A 412 30.39 7.59 5.21
CA ASP A 412 29.50 8.52 5.89
C ASP A 412 28.10 8.47 5.25
N PHE A 413 27.05 8.23 6.05
CA PHE A 413 25.66 8.26 5.58
C PHE A 413 25.17 9.69 5.41
N LYS A 414 24.55 9.97 4.25
CA LYS A 414 23.97 11.29 3.91
C LYS A 414 22.45 11.19 3.88
N HIS A 415 21.79 12.35 3.82
CA HIS A 415 20.33 12.39 3.69
C HIS A 415 19.93 12.01 2.27
N TRP A 416 18.77 11.39 2.12
CA TRP A 416 18.20 11.04 0.81
C TRP A 416 18.11 12.26 -0.13
N THR A 417 18.08 13.47 0.42
CA THR A 417 18.04 14.73 -0.35
C THR A 417 19.40 15.22 -0.86
N HIS A 418 20.49 14.64 -0.37
CA HIS A 418 21.86 14.90 -0.86
C HIS A 418 22.34 13.84 -1.84
N ALA A 419 21.56 12.77 -2.03
CA ALA A 419 21.78 11.85 -3.14
C ALA A 419 21.26 12.53 -4.42
N SER A 420 22.18 13.10 -5.20
CA SER A 420 21.90 13.29 -6.63
C SER A 420 22.02 11.92 -7.27
N TYR A 421 20.90 11.20 -7.34
CA TYR A 421 20.83 10.02 -8.19
C TYR A 421 20.95 10.48 -9.64
N SER A 422 21.87 9.90 -10.42
CA SER A 422 21.67 9.86 -11.87
C SER A 422 20.38 9.07 -12.13
N GLU A 423 19.68 9.33 -13.23
CA GLU A 423 18.44 8.58 -13.57
C GLU A 423 18.67 7.06 -13.60
N SER A 424 19.91 6.61 -13.87
CA SER A 424 20.35 5.21 -13.82
C SER A 424 20.41 4.61 -12.40
N ASP A 425 20.59 5.43 -11.37
CA ASP A 425 20.94 4.99 -10.01
C ASP A 425 19.79 5.21 -9.00
N SER A 426 18.59 5.51 -9.49
CA SER A 426 17.44 5.74 -8.62
C SER A 426 17.08 4.44 -7.85
N PRO A 427 16.85 4.51 -6.53
CA PRO A 427 16.56 3.33 -5.72
C PRO A 427 15.23 2.66 -6.14
N LEU A 428 14.28 3.45 -6.64
CA LEU A 428 13.01 2.96 -7.16
C LEU A 428 13.17 2.27 -8.51
N CYS A 429 14.07 2.73 -9.40
CA CYS A 429 14.40 2.02 -10.64
C CYS A 429 15.00 0.65 -10.32
N ARG A 430 15.91 0.58 -9.34
CA ARG A 430 16.47 -0.68 -8.88
C ARG A 430 15.43 -1.64 -8.29
N ILE A 431 14.40 -1.12 -7.61
CA ILE A 431 13.25 -1.93 -7.16
C ILE A 431 12.44 -2.45 -8.36
N ALA A 432 12.20 -1.60 -9.36
CA ALA A 432 11.53 -1.97 -10.60
C ALA A 432 12.25 -3.14 -11.28
N GLU A 433 13.58 -3.08 -11.39
CA GLU A 433 14.42 -4.11 -11.98
C GLU A 433 14.45 -5.40 -11.15
N LEU A 434 14.70 -5.30 -9.83
CA LEU A 434 14.87 -6.47 -8.98
C LEU A 434 13.58 -7.28 -8.81
N PHE A 435 12.42 -6.61 -8.79
CA PHE A 435 11.14 -7.24 -8.47
C PHE A 435 10.11 -7.17 -9.60
N ASN A 436 10.50 -6.70 -10.78
CA ASN A 436 9.61 -6.49 -11.93
C ASN A 436 8.38 -5.62 -11.56
N VAL A 437 8.64 -4.51 -10.85
CA VAL A 437 7.60 -3.56 -10.42
C VAL A 437 7.40 -2.53 -11.51
N ASN A 438 6.17 -2.37 -11.99
CA ASN A 438 5.81 -1.38 -13.00
C ASN A 438 4.76 -0.37 -12.52
N HIS A 439 4.16 -0.62 -11.36
CA HIS A 439 3.16 0.24 -10.76
C HIS A 439 3.54 0.60 -9.33
N PHE A 440 3.57 1.90 -9.04
CA PHE A 440 3.92 2.41 -7.72
C PHE A 440 2.74 3.11 -7.06
N ILE A 441 2.38 2.66 -5.86
CA ILE A 441 1.40 3.33 -5.00
C ILE A 441 2.21 4.16 -4.01
N VAL A 442 2.17 5.48 -4.13
CA VAL A 442 3.03 6.38 -3.37
C VAL A 442 2.20 7.05 -2.29
N SER A 443 2.47 6.72 -1.03
CA SER A 443 1.89 7.45 0.09
C SER A 443 2.81 8.62 0.44
N GLN A 444 2.31 9.85 0.25
CA GLN A 444 3.06 11.07 0.53
C GLN A 444 2.46 11.80 1.73
N ALA A 445 3.20 11.87 2.82
CA ALA A 445 2.81 12.59 4.04
C ALA A 445 3.62 13.89 4.21
N ARG A 446 3.57 14.80 3.22
CA ARG A 446 4.38 16.03 3.17
C ARG A 446 3.54 17.29 3.49
N PRO A 447 3.47 17.76 4.75
CA PRO A 447 2.59 18.85 5.21
C PRO A 447 2.54 20.13 4.36
N TYR A 448 3.70 20.58 3.90
CA TYR A 448 3.87 21.84 3.20
C TYR A 448 3.46 21.77 1.73
N LEU A 449 3.34 20.56 1.18
CA LEU A 449 2.86 20.30 -0.17
C LEU A 449 1.35 20.04 -0.22
N ILE A 450 0.73 19.64 0.89
CA ILE A 450 -0.69 19.29 0.99
C ILE A 450 -1.66 20.43 0.57
N PRO A 451 -1.41 21.73 0.83
CA PRO A 451 -2.28 22.77 0.26
C PRO A 451 -2.16 22.92 -1.27
N PHE A 452 -1.16 22.30 -1.91
CA PHE A 452 -0.85 22.45 -3.35
C PHE A 452 -0.80 21.12 -4.13
N LEU A 453 -0.86 19.97 -3.44
CA LEU A 453 -0.98 18.63 -3.99
C LEU A 453 -2.34 18.09 -3.57
N GLN A 454 -3.24 17.99 -4.52
CA GLN A 454 -4.43 17.17 -4.37
C GLN A 454 -4.02 15.73 -4.68
N SER A 455 -4.53 14.75 -3.92
CA SER A 455 -4.33 13.33 -4.21
C SER A 455 -4.77 13.04 -5.65
N ASP A 456 -4.11 12.13 -6.37
CA ASP A 456 -4.54 11.82 -7.74
C ASP A 456 -6.02 11.40 -7.81
N MET A 457 -6.52 10.83 -6.70
CA MET A 457 -7.94 10.59 -6.42
C MET A 457 -8.44 11.42 -5.23
N HIS A 458 -9.24 12.45 -5.53
CA HIS A 458 -9.85 13.36 -4.56
C HIS A 458 -11.39 13.41 -4.69
N GLY A 459 -11.96 12.60 -5.59
CA GLY A 459 -13.37 12.68 -5.95
C GLY A 459 -13.72 13.95 -6.74
N PRO A 460 -14.99 14.15 -7.12
CA PRO A 460 -15.39 15.34 -7.85
C PRO A 460 -15.30 16.56 -6.94
N SER A 461 -14.82 17.66 -7.51
CA SER A 461 -14.45 18.84 -6.74
C SER A 461 -15.68 19.45 -6.07
N LEU A 462 -15.77 19.32 -4.74
CA LEU A 462 -16.86 19.87 -3.93
C LEU A 462 -16.90 21.41 -3.92
N VAL A 463 -15.85 22.04 -4.45
CA VAL A 463 -15.68 23.50 -4.52
C VAL A 463 -16.30 24.07 -5.80
N GLU A 464 -16.35 23.32 -6.90
CA GLU A 464 -17.04 23.78 -8.12
C GLU A 464 -18.55 23.84 -7.95
N THR A 465 -19.13 22.99 -7.11
CA THR A 465 -20.57 22.95 -6.87
C THR A 465 -21.07 24.04 -5.92
N ARG A 466 -20.19 24.70 -5.14
CA ARG A 466 -20.63 25.56 -4.03
C ARG A 466 -20.74 27.04 -4.32
N ASN A 467 -19.92 27.65 -5.22
CA ASN A 467 -20.09 29.05 -5.70
C ASN A 467 -18.99 29.49 -6.69
N LYS A 468 -19.34 30.29 -7.72
CA LYS A 468 -18.40 30.84 -8.74
C LYS A 468 -17.25 31.67 -8.14
N THR A 469 -17.45 32.34 -7.00
CA THR A 469 -16.43 33.18 -6.35
C THR A 469 -15.33 32.38 -5.67
N THR A 470 -15.65 31.20 -5.12
CA THR A 470 -14.69 30.27 -4.51
C THR A 470 -13.83 29.58 -5.55
N SER A 471 -14.34 29.41 -6.78
CA SER A 471 -13.59 28.85 -7.90
C SER A 471 -12.45 29.79 -8.34
N VAL A 472 -12.68 31.11 -8.36
CA VAL A 472 -11.66 32.11 -8.71
C VAL A 472 -10.54 32.17 -7.67
N THR A 473 -10.87 32.16 -6.37
CA THR A 473 -9.85 32.14 -5.31
C THR A 473 -9.05 30.83 -5.31
N ALA A 474 -9.71 29.68 -5.51
CA ALA A 474 -9.02 28.40 -5.67
C ALA A 474 -8.08 28.39 -6.89
N PHE A 475 -8.50 28.97 -8.01
CA PHE A 475 -7.68 29.11 -9.21
C PHE A 475 -6.43 29.95 -8.96
N LEU A 476 -6.57 31.11 -8.28
CA LEU A 476 -5.44 31.98 -7.95
C LEU A 476 -4.43 31.31 -6.99
N VAL A 477 -4.93 30.60 -5.97
CA VAL A 477 -4.07 29.84 -5.03
C VAL A 477 -3.32 28.74 -5.78
N ARG A 478 -3.98 28.03 -6.70
CA ARG A 478 -3.33 27.01 -7.54
C ARG A 478 -2.28 27.59 -8.46
N MET A 479 -2.56 28.73 -9.10
CA MET A 479 -1.60 29.45 -9.94
C MET A 479 -0.37 29.90 -9.14
N MET A 480 -0.56 30.46 -7.95
CA MET A 480 0.57 30.80 -7.07
C MET A 480 1.37 29.56 -6.67
N GLY A 481 0.71 28.46 -6.33
CA GLY A 481 1.38 27.20 -6.00
C GLY A 481 2.24 26.66 -7.14
N LEU A 482 1.73 26.72 -8.38
CA LEU A 482 2.45 26.30 -9.58
C LEU A 482 3.64 27.22 -9.87
N GLU A 483 3.49 28.53 -9.75
CA GLU A 483 4.59 29.49 -9.95
C GLU A 483 5.68 29.32 -8.90
N ILE A 484 5.31 29.19 -7.61
CA ILE A 484 6.26 28.91 -6.52
C ILE A 484 7.04 27.63 -6.82
N ARG A 485 6.35 26.55 -7.21
CA ARG A 485 6.99 25.28 -7.57
C ARG A 485 7.93 25.45 -8.76
N HIS A 486 7.50 26.16 -9.80
CA HIS A 486 8.31 26.43 -10.98
C HIS A 486 9.59 27.21 -10.63
N ARG A 487 9.49 28.27 -9.83
CA ARG A 487 10.65 29.07 -9.37
C ARG A 487 11.61 28.27 -8.51
N LEU A 488 11.09 27.41 -7.64
CA LEU A 488 11.92 26.56 -6.81
C LEU A 488 12.62 25.47 -7.63
N HIS A 489 11.97 24.93 -8.67
CA HIS A 489 12.61 24.01 -9.61
C HIS A 489 13.72 24.69 -10.44
N GLN A 490 13.50 25.94 -10.87
CA GLN A 490 14.54 26.75 -11.51
C GLN A 490 15.75 26.94 -10.58
N LEU A 491 15.51 27.23 -9.30
CA LEU A 491 16.58 27.40 -8.31
C LEU A 491 17.35 26.10 -8.01
N ASP A 492 16.68 24.94 -8.03
CA ASP A 492 17.32 23.62 -7.89
C ASP A 492 18.17 23.28 -9.12
N THR A 493 17.66 23.56 -10.32
CA THR A 493 18.41 23.39 -11.58
C THR A 493 19.68 24.24 -11.58
N LEU A 494 19.61 25.45 -11.02
CA LEU A 494 20.75 26.35 -10.85
C LEU A 494 21.66 26.00 -9.65
N GLN A 495 21.34 24.94 -8.89
CA GLN A 495 22.03 24.52 -7.66
C GLN A 495 22.15 25.60 -6.57
N LEU A 496 21.36 26.67 -6.67
CA LEU A 496 21.34 27.79 -5.72
C LEU A 496 20.45 27.52 -4.51
N LEU A 497 19.73 26.40 -4.53
CA LEU A 497 18.74 26.08 -3.52
C LEU A 497 19.44 25.55 -2.24
N PRO A 498 19.24 26.19 -1.07
CA PRO A 498 19.83 25.73 0.18
C PRO A 498 19.47 24.28 0.47
N ALA A 499 20.42 23.47 0.97
CA ALA A 499 20.21 22.05 1.26
C ALA A 499 18.98 21.77 2.15
N GLY A 500 18.64 22.70 3.04
CA GLY A 500 17.44 22.63 3.89
C GLY A 500 16.12 22.80 3.13
N ILE A 501 16.11 23.56 2.03
CA ILE A 501 14.94 23.78 1.17
C ILE A 501 14.85 22.68 0.10
N ARG A 502 16.00 22.16 -0.35
CA ARG A 502 16.09 21.04 -1.31
C ARG A 502 15.37 19.80 -0.78
N ARG A 503 15.45 19.61 0.53
CA ARG A 503 14.70 18.60 1.28
C ARG A 503 13.19 18.66 1.10
N PHE A 504 12.65 19.85 0.86
CA PHE A 504 11.22 20.03 0.71
C PHE A 504 10.76 19.87 -0.75
N LEU A 505 11.64 20.12 -1.73
CA LEU A 505 11.25 20.23 -3.15
C LEU A 505 11.66 19.10 -4.07
N VAL A 506 12.68 18.32 -3.71
CA VAL A 506 13.10 17.21 -4.55
C VAL A 506 12.14 16.04 -4.28
N ASP A 507 11.14 15.90 -5.14
CA ASP A 507 10.40 14.66 -5.27
C ASP A 507 11.36 13.61 -5.84
N GLU A 508 11.48 12.47 -5.14
CA GLU A 508 12.12 11.29 -5.76
C GLU A 508 11.29 10.95 -6.99
N GLY A 509 11.90 11.07 -8.16
CA GLY A 509 11.27 10.66 -9.41
C GLY A 509 10.86 9.20 -9.31
N VAL A 510 9.55 8.94 -9.38
CA VAL A 510 9.02 7.59 -9.34
C VAL A 510 9.06 7.06 -10.77
N PRO A 511 9.75 5.94 -11.04
CA PRO A 511 9.80 5.38 -12.37
C PRO A 511 8.44 4.81 -12.76
N GLY A 512 7.97 5.10 -13.97
CA GLY A 512 6.75 4.50 -14.52
C GLY A 512 5.44 5.04 -13.93
N ALA A 513 4.40 4.20 -13.96
CA ALA A 513 3.05 4.61 -13.58
C ALA A 513 2.89 4.68 -12.06
N SER A 514 2.90 5.89 -11.51
CA SER A 514 2.67 6.14 -10.08
C SER A 514 1.23 6.61 -9.80
N MET A 515 0.71 6.27 -8.63
CA MET A 515 -0.50 6.87 -8.06
C MET A 515 -0.19 7.41 -6.68
N THR A 516 -0.43 8.70 -6.46
CA THR A 516 -0.11 9.40 -5.22
C THR A 516 -1.32 9.51 -4.29
N LEU A 517 -1.14 9.03 -3.06
CA LEU A 517 -2.09 9.13 -1.97
C LEU A 517 -1.60 10.19 -0.99
N VAL A 518 -2.38 11.27 -0.87
CA VAL A 518 -2.05 12.42 -0.04
C VAL A 518 -3.16 12.62 0.99
N PRO A 519 -2.87 12.60 2.30
CA PRO A 519 -3.88 12.88 3.31
C PRO A 519 -4.26 14.37 3.30
N GLU A 520 -5.56 14.66 3.39
CA GLU A 520 -6.07 16.03 3.47
C GLU A 520 -5.74 16.62 4.84
N VAL A 521 -4.89 17.65 4.90
CA VAL A 521 -4.48 18.28 6.18
C VAL A 521 -5.09 19.65 6.31
N THR A 522 -5.77 19.91 7.42
CA THR A 522 -6.34 21.22 7.76
C THR A 522 -5.37 22.03 8.62
N ALA A 523 -5.56 23.35 8.67
CA ALA A 523 -4.70 24.26 9.44
C ALA A 523 -4.64 23.93 10.95
N SER A 524 -5.74 23.43 11.53
CA SER A 524 -5.78 23.00 12.94
C SER A 524 -4.86 21.81 13.22
N ASP A 525 -4.54 21.02 12.21
CA ASP A 525 -3.78 19.79 12.37
C ASP A 525 -2.28 20.06 12.48
N PHE A 526 -1.82 21.20 11.96
CA PHE A 526 -0.46 21.70 12.18
C PHE A 526 -0.23 22.06 13.65
N VAL A 527 -1.26 22.50 14.37
CA VAL A 527 -1.19 22.79 15.81
C VAL A 527 -1.09 21.48 16.60
N ARG A 528 -1.93 20.50 16.27
CA ARG A 528 -1.91 19.14 16.87
C ARG A 528 -0.60 18.39 16.61
N LEU A 529 0.06 18.66 15.48
CA LEU A 529 1.35 18.07 15.14
C LEU A 529 2.47 18.40 16.14
N MET A 530 2.36 19.54 16.83
CA MET A 530 3.38 20.01 17.77
C MET A 530 3.19 19.45 19.19
N GLU A 531 2.09 18.74 19.43
CA GLU A 531 1.77 18.07 20.70
C GLU A 531 2.53 16.74 20.83
N VAL A 532 2.61 16.19 22.04
CA VAL A 532 3.23 14.87 22.27
C VAL A 532 2.29 13.82 21.71
N PRO A 533 2.77 12.82 20.94
CA PRO A 533 1.91 11.76 20.43
C PRO A 533 1.31 10.96 21.60
N THR A 534 0.00 11.05 21.77
CA THR A 534 -0.83 10.20 22.63
C THR A 534 -1.58 9.16 21.79
N LYS A 535 -2.15 8.13 22.41
CA LYS A 535 -2.94 7.10 21.71
C LYS A 535 -4.12 7.71 20.93
N GLU A 536 -4.82 8.68 21.52
CA GLU A 536 -5.91 9.41 20.84
C GLU A 536 -5.43 10.18 19.60
N THR A 537 -4.26 10.84 19.68
CA THR A 537 -3.68 11.50 18.51
C THR A 537 -3.25 10.51 17.44
N LEU A 538 -2.77 9.32 17.83
CA LEU A 538 -2.41 8.25 16.91
C LEU A 538 -3.64 7.76 16.14
N GLU A 539 -4.74 7.46 16.83
CA GLU A 539 -6.01 7.06 16.20
C GLU A 539 -6.51 8.13 15.22
N TYR A 540 -6.41 9.40 15.58
CA TYR A 540 -6.74 10.52 14.67
C TYR A 540 -5.89 10.52 13.40
N TRP A 541 -4.56 10.33 13.51
CA TRP A 541 -3.67 10.30 12.34
C TRP A 541 -3.85 9.05 11.48
N ILE A 542 -4.15 7.91 12.10
CA ILE A 542 -4.50 6.66 11.43
C ILE A 542 -5.77 6.86 10.62
N LEU A 543 -6.86 7.34 11.24
CA LEU A 543 -8.13 7.59 10.56
C LEU A 543 -7.96 8.53 9.36
N LYS A 544 -7.15 9.58 9.53
CA LYS A 544 -6.86 10.53 8.46
C LYS A 544 -6.06 9.91 7.31
N GLY A 545 -5.16 8.99 7.62
CA GLY A 545 -4.47 8.16 6.64
C GLY A 545 -5.44 7.26 5.88
N GLU A 546 -6.36 6.59 6.57
CA GLU A 546 -7.38 5.73 5.95
C GLU A 546 -8.24 6.51 4.96
N ARG A 547 -8.74 7.68 5.38
CA ARG A 547 -9.56 8.57 4.57
C ARG A 547 -8.91 9.03 3.27
N SER A 548 -7.59 9.12 3.25
CA SER A 548 -6.86 9.47 2.02
C SER A 548 -6.89 8.37 0.96
N VAL A 549 -7.16 7.12 1.36
CA VAL A 549 -7.23 5.96 0.47
C VAL A 549 -8.64 5.77 -0.08
N TRP A 550 -9.68 6.13 0.68
CA TRP A 550 -11.06 5.79 0.34
C TRP A 550 -11.49 6.24 -1.08
N PRO A 551 -11.23 7.48 -1.53
CA PRO A 551 -11.54 7.90 -2.90
C PRO A 551 -10.72 7.17 -3.96
N ALA A 552 -9.55 6.64 -3.60
CA ALA A 552 -8.66 5.91 -4.50
C ALA A 552 -8.93 4.40 -4.54
N VAL A 553 -9.80 3.86 -3.68
CA VAL A 553 -10.06 2.41 -3.59
C VAL A 553 -10.54 1.85 -4.93
N ALA A 554 -11.47 2.52 -5.61
CA ALA A 554 -11.96 2.07 -6.91
C ALA A 554 -10.83 2.01 -7.96
N ALA A 555 -9.98 3.04 -8.01
CA ALA A 555 -8.84 3.07 -8.93
C ALA A 555 -7.80 1.99 -8.62
N LEU A 556 -7.55 1.74 -7.33
CA LEU A 556 -6.66 0.68 -6.86
C LEU A 556 -7.20 -0.71 -7.19
N LYS A 557 -8.51 -0.95 -6.99
CA LYS A 557 -9.16 -2.22 -7.36
C LYS A 557 -8.94 -2.53 -8.83
N ILE A 558 -9.20 -1.58 -9.73
CA ILE A 558 -8.98 -1.75 -11.17
C ILE A 558 -7.51 -2.05 -11.51
N ARG A 559 -6.57 -1.36 -10.84
CA ARG A 559 -5.14 -1.54 -11.09
C ARG A 559 -4.57 -2.83 -10.49
N CYS A 560 -5.13 -3.34 -9.40
CA CYS A 560 -4.57 -4.48 -8.64
C CYS A 560 -5.33 -5.79 -8.82
N ALA A 561 -6.61 -5.79 -9.21
CA ALA A 561 -7.44 -7.00 -9.28
C ALA A 561 -6.79 -8.12 -10.11
N VAL A 562 -6.32 -7.80 -11.31
CA VAL A 562 -5.65 -8.74 -12.21
C VAL A 562 -4.34 -9.29 -11.59
N GLU A 563 -3.55 -8.45 -10.90
CA GLU A 563 -2.34 -8.91 -10.21
C GLU A 563 -2.67 -9.87 -9.07
N THR A 564 -3.69 -9.55 -8.28
CA THR A 564 -4.14 -10.40 -7.16
C THR A 564 -4.61 -11.76 -7.65
N GLU A 565 -5.37 -11.82 -8.74
CA GLU A 565 -5.83 -13.09 -9.32
C GLU A 565 -4.68 -13.90 -9.93
N LEU A 566 -3.74 -13.26 -10.63
CA LEU A 566 -2.53 -13.94 -11.12
C LEU A 566 -1.69 -14.51 -9.97
N ASP A 567 -1.53 -13.76 -8.87
CA ASP A 567 -0.80 -14.22 -7.68
C ASP A 567 -1.53 -15.38 -6.97
N ARG A 568 -2.86 -15.36 -6.94
CA ARG A 568 -3.71 -16.44 -6.40
C ARG A 568 -3.58 -17.71 -7.26
N ALA A 569 -3.76 -17.58 -8.57
CA ALA A 569 -3.62 -18.68 -9.53
C ALA A 569 -2.21 -19.30 -9.49
N TYR A 570 -1.17 -18.47 -9.39
CA TYR A 570 0.22 -18.94 -9.26
C TYR A 570 0.43 -19.76 -7.99
N GLN A 571 -0.09 -19.31 -6.86
CA GLN A 571 0.01 -20.06 -5.59
C GLN A 571 -0.73 -21.39 -5.64
N GLN A 572 -1.93 -21.42 -6.23
CA GLN A 572 -2.70 -22.64 -6.41
C GLN A 572 -1.93 -23.65 -7.29
N ALA A 573 -1.44 -23.20 -8.44
CA ALA A 573 -0.69 -24.05 -9.37
C ALA A 573 0.61 -24.59 -8.73
N ARG A 574 1.30 -23.78 -7.92
CA ARG A 574 2.50 -24.23 -7.17
C ARG A 574 2.16 -25.28 -6.11
N ARG A 575 1.04 -25.14 -5.39
CA ARG A 575 0.57 -26.13 -4.41
C ARG A 575 0.27 -27.47 -5.08
N LEU A 576 -0.38 -27.45 -6.24
CA LEU A 576 -0.68 -28.67 -7.03
C LEU A 576 0.61 -29.40 -7.46
N LYS A 577 1.63 -28.67 -7.94
CA LYS A 577 2.94 -29.26 -8.30
C LYS A 577 3.65 -29.89 -7.11
N ALA A 578 3.62 -29.23 -5.94
CA ALA A 578 4.20 -29.79 -4.71
C ALA A 578 3.46 -31.06 -4.24
N GLY A 579 2.12 -31.08 -4.33
CA GLY A 579 1.32 -32.26 -4.03
C GLY A 579 1.57 -33.42 -4.99
N GLY A 580 1.75 -33.13 -6.28
CA GLY A 580 2.11 -34.12 -7.30
C GLY A 580 3.49 -34.74 -7.08
N LEU A 581 4.48 -33.94 -6.68
CA LEU A 581 5.81 -34.43 -6.30
C LEU A 581 5.76 -35.33 -5.05
N ARG A 582 4.98 -34.94 -4.03
CA ARG A 582 4.79 -35.74 -2.82
C ARG A 582 4.10 -37.07 -3.12
N ARG A 583 3.07 -37.07 -3.99
CA ARG A 583 2.41 -38.29 -4.47
C ARG A 583 3.39 -39.19 -5.23
N LYS A 584 4.13 -38.66 -6.21
CA LYS A 584 5.14 -39.42 -6.96
C LYS A 584 6.23 -40.01 -6.05
N ALA A 585 6.71 -39.26 -5.05
CA ALA A 585 7.66 -39.76 -4.07
C ALA A 585 7.07 -40.92 -3.24
N SER A 586 5.80 -40.82 -2.82
CA SER A 586 5.12 -41.92 -2.12
C SER A 586 4.86 -43.15 -3.01
N THR A 587 4.53 -42.96 -4.29
CA THR A 587 4.31 -44.07 -5.24
C THR A 587 5.61 -44.79 -5.60
N MET A 588 6.71 -44.04 -5.76
CA MET A 588 8.05 -44.61 -5.93
C MET A 588 8.51 -45.37 -4.68
N ALA A 589 8.14 -44.91 -3.49
CA ALA A 589 8.40 -45.64 -2.24
C ALA A 589 7.53 -46.91 -2.09
N SER A 590 6.35 -46.96 -2.73
CA SER A 590 5.42 -48.10 -2.66
C SER A 590 5.53 -49.09 -3.84
N THR A 591 6.50 -48.92 -4.74
CA THR A 591 6.68 -49.84 -5.88
C THR A 591 7.38 -51.13 -5.40
N PRO A 592 6.79 -52.33 -5.59
CA PRO A 592 7.39 -53.60 -5.17
C PRO A 592 8.51 -53.99 -6.15
N GLY A 593 9.68 -53.41 -5.91
CA GLY A 593 10.93 -53.62 -6.66
C GLY A 593 12.14 -52.98 -5.99
N ALA A 594 11.92 -52.17 -4.94
CA ALA A 594 12.98 -51.58 -4.12
C ALA A 594 13.52 -52.52 -3.01
N GLY A 595 13.14 -53.81 -3.02
CA GLY A 595 13.72 -54.83 -2.14
C GLY A 595 15.20 -55.08 -2.42
N ASP A 596 15.60 -55.05 -3.69
CA ASP A 596 16.98 -55.35 -4.09
C ASP A 596 17.95 -54.17 -3.87
N LEU A 597 17.43 -52.94 -3.80
CA LEU A 597 18.23 -51.74 -3.52
C LEU A 597 18.46 -51.51 -2.02
N GLN A 598 17.60 -52.01 -1.14
CA GLN A 598 17.86 -51.99 0.30
C GLN A 598 18.89 -53.06 0.71
N VAL A 599 18.88 -54.24 0.08
CA VAL A 599 19.92 -55.27 0.30
C VAL A 599 21.29 -54.78 -0.17
N ALA A 600 21.36 -54.11 -1.33
CA ALA A 600 22.59 -53.47 -1.79
C ALA A 600 23.06 -52.37 -0.81
N ARG A 601 22.16 -51.51 -0.30
CA ARG A 601 22.54 -50.43 0.62
C ARG A 601 23.03 -50.93 1.98
N VAL A 602 22.58 -52.10 2.44
CA VAL A 602 23.09 -52.77 3.65
C VAL A 602 24.44 -53.44 3.37
N GLU A 603 24.60 -54.15 2.25
CA GLU A 603 25.89 -54.75 1.86
C GLU A 603 27.01 -53.72 1.68
N TRP A 604 26.72 -52.54 1.12
CA TRP A 604 27.71 -51.46 0.98
C TRP A 604 28.11 -50.86 2.35
N ARG A 605 27.18 -50.81 3.31
CA ARG A 605 27.42 -50.31 4.67
C ARG A 605 28.22 -51.29 5.52
N ASP A 606 28.07 -52.57 5.26
CA ASP A 606 28.80 -53.62 5.99
C ASP A 606 30.18 -53.88 5.37
N ARG A 607 30.34 -53.79 4.03
CA ARG A 607 31.67 -53.74 3.38
C ARG A 607 32.51 -52.53 3.77
N ALA A 608 31.89 -51.38 4.03
CA ALA A 608 32.61 -50.21 4.52
C ALA A 608 33.09 -50.39 5.98
N ARG A 609 32.28 -51.02 6.84
CA ARG A 609 32.65 -51.31 8.23
C ARG A 609 33.73 -52.39 8.37
N ASP A 610 33.77 -53.36 7.47
CA ASP A 610 34.85 -54.36 7.46
C ASP A 610 36.18 -53.81 6.92
N ARG A 611 36.14 -52.82 6.01
CA ARG A 611 37.34 -52.09 5.56
C ARG A 611 37.98 -51.26 6.68
N ASP A 612 37.17 -50.62 7.51
CA ASP A 612 37.66 -49.81 8.64
C ASP A 612 38.20 -50.68 9.79
N ARG A 613 37.72 -51.92 9.96
CA ARG A 613 38.29 -52.88 10.93
C ARG A 613 39.64 -53.42 10.49
N ALA A 614 39.84 -53.70 9.20
CA ALA A 614 41.11 -54.20 8.66
C ALA A 614 42.28 -53.20 8.77
N HIS A 615 42.01 -51.90 8.81
CA HIS A 615 43.03 -50.86 9.00
C HIS A 615 43.46 -50.63 10.47
N SER A 616 42.77 -51.22 11.45
CA SER A 616 43.07 -51.03 12.88
C SER A 616 44.05 -52.06 13.47
N THR A 617 44.40 -53.09 12.70
CA THR A 617 45.32 -54.17 13.13
C THR A 617 46.41 -54.41 12.09
N GLY A 618 47.44 -53.56 12.07
CA GLY A 618 48.60 -53.80 11.22
C GLY A 618 49.70 -52.74 11.34
N ALA A 619 50.87 -53.19 11.77
CA ALA A 619 52.19 -52.54 11.70
C ALA A 619 52.57 -51.56 12.83
N ARG A 620 53.12 -52.15 13.90
CA ARG A 620 54.37 -51.66 14.52
C ARG A 620 55.50 -51.81 13.48
N CYS A 621 56.29 -50.77 13.25
CA CYS A 621 57.73 -50.87 12.94
C CYS A 621 58.44 -49.52 13.20
N LEU A 622 59.68 -49.66 13.68
CA LEU A 622 60.61 -48.67 14.23
C LEU A 622 61.25 -47.74 13.17
N PRO A 623 61.93 -46.65 13.58
CA PRO A 623 62.43 -45.60 12.69
C PRO A 623 63.79 -45.98 12.06
N THR A 624 64.01 -45.54 10.82
CA THR A 624 65.34 -45.50 10.17
C THR A 624 65.93 -44.09 10.29
N ALA A 625 67.19 -44.05 10.68
CA ALA A 625 68.01 -42.85 10.76
C ALA A 625 68.31 -42.29 9.35
N TYR A 626 68.18 -40.98 9.17
CA TYR A 626 69.24 -40.02 8.82
C TYR A 626 68.69 -38.59 8.93
#